data_AF-A0A848Y2U0-F1
#
_entry.id   AF-A0A848Y2U0-F1
#
_cell.length_a   1.000
_cell.length_b   1.000
_cell.length_c   1.000
_cell.angle_alpha   90.00
_cell.angle_beta   90.00
_cell.angle_gamma   90.00
#
_symmetry.space_group_name_H-M   'P 1'
#
loop_
_entity.id
_entity.type
_entity.pdbx_description
1 polymer ?
#
loop_
_entity_poly.entity_id
_entity_poly.type
_entity_poly.pdbx_seq_one_letter_code
_entity_poly.pdbx_strand_id
1 'polypeptide(L)'
;GQTQFLASSYIKYAVSADGNRRRDLIRSVPDVLASTANYLRAYGWKRGKGYGPGQPNYPVIKQWNRASVYVKTISRMAQMLDGR
;
A
#
# COMPACT_ATOMS: atom_id res chain seq x y z
N GLY A 1 -8.74 9.47 -5.19
CA GLY A 1 -8.47 8.42 -6.20
C GLY A 1 -8.51 7.05 -5.56
N GLN A 2 -8.16 5.98 -6.29
CA GLN A 2 -8.29 4.61 -5.80
C GLN A 2 -7.45 4.33 -4.54
N THR A 3 -6.30 5.01 -4.38
CA THR A 3 -5.46 4.90 -3.17
C THR A 3 -6.01 5.63 -1.94
N GLN A 4 -7.05 6.45 -2.07
CA GLN A 4 -7.55 7.33 -0.98
C GLN A 4 -6.43 8.18 -0.32
N PHE A 5 -5.36 8.50 -1.06
CA PHE A 5 -4.32 9.40 -0.56
C PHE A 5 -4.84 10.80 -0.31
N LEU A 6 -4.45 11.36 0.84
CA LEU A 6 -4.47 12.81 1.05
C LEU A 6 -3.46 13.49 0.10
N ALA A 7 -3.66 14.78 -0.18
CA ALA A 7 -2.83 15.54 -1.11
C ALA A 7 -1.32 15.46 -0.78
N SER A 8 -0.96 15.50 0.50
CA SER A 8 0.42 15.36 0.97
C SER A 8 1.03 13.99 0.65
N SER A 9 0.26 12.91 0.80
CA SER A 9 0.69 11.56 0.44
C SER A 9 0.85 11.40 -1.08
N TYR A 10 -0.04 12.01 -1.87
CA TYR A 10 0.08 12.03 -3.32
C TYR A 10 1.41 12.68 -3.76
N ILE A 11 1.73 13.86 -3.20
CA ILE A 11 2.97 14.57 -3.55
C ILE A 11 4.21 13.72 -3.20
N LYS A 12 4.20 13.04 -2.04
CA LYS A 12 5.37 12.29 -1.56
C LYS A 12 5.55 10.92 -2.21
N TYR A 13 4.46 10.23 -2.52
CA TYR A 13 4.51 8.79 -2.80
C TYR A 13 3.97 8.38 -4.15
N ALA A 14 3.27 9.26 -4.88
CA ALA A 14 2.75 8.92 -6.18
C ALA A 14 3.89 8.69 -7.20
N VAL A 15 3.78 7.63 -8.00
CA VAL A 15 4.75 7.24 -9.04
C VAL A 15 3.98 6.91 -10.31
N SER A 16 4.56 7.27 -11.47
CA SER A 16 4.09 6.81 -12.78
C SER A 16 4.78 5.48 -13.10
N ALA A 17 3.98 4.45 -13.40
CA ALA A 17 4.46 3.10 -13.70
C ALA A 17 4.00 2.59 -15.06
N ASP A 18 3.15 3.32 -15.76
CA ASP A 18 2.69 3.02 -17.12
C ASP A 18 3.57 3.65 -18.23
N GLY A 19 4.67 4.30 -17.85
CA GLY A 19 5.66 4.87 -18.77
C GLY A 19 5.28 6.24 -19.34
N ASN A 20 4.14 6.81 -18.94
CA ASN A 20 3.84 8.22 -19.23
C ASN A 20 4.47 9.14 -18.16
N ARG A 21 4.23 10.46 -18.25
CA ARG A 21 4.78 11.45 -17.27
C ARG A 21 3.77 11.87 -16.20
N ARG A 22 2.59 11.25 -16.16
CA ARG A 22 1.48 11.56 -15.27
C ARG A 22 1.38 10.49 -14.17
N ARG A 23 0.89 10.89 -13.01
CA ARG A 23 0.65 10.00 -11.87
C ARG A 23 -0.86 9.85 -11.70
N ASP A 24 -1.49 9.07 -12.56
CA ASP A 24 -2.95 8.95 -12.60
C ASP A 24 -3.46 7.90 -11.61
N LEU A 25 -3.61 8.31 -10.35
CA LEU A 25 -4.15 7.44 -9.29
C LEU A 25 -5.68 7.30 -9.32
N ILE A 26 -6.32 7.68 -10.42
CA ILE A 26 -7.77 7.55 -10.63
C ILE A 26 -8.04 6.46 -11.66
N ARG A 27 -7.35 6.49 -12.80
CA ARG A 27 -7.62 5.60 -13.94
C ARG A 27 -6.50 4.62 -14.25
N SER A 28 -5.26 4.87 -13.84
CA SER A 28 -4.12 3.99 -14.12
C SER A 28 -3.92 2.98 -12.98
N VAL A 29 -4.35 1.74 -13.22
CA VAL A 29 -4.10 0.63 -12.28
C VAL A 29 -2.59 0.45 -12.00
N PRO A 30 -1.68 0.51 -13.00
CA PRO A 30 -0.24 0.48 -12.75
C PRO A 30 0.22 1.56 -11.77
N ASP A 31 -0.21 2.82 -11.95
CA ASP A 31 0.18 3.91 -11.06
C ASP A 31 -0.37 3.74 -9.65
N VAL A 32 -1.61 3.27 -9.51
CA VAL A 32 -2.25 2.98 -8.22
C VAL A 32 -1.45 1.93 -7.44
N LEU A 33 -1.10 0.81 -8.08
CA LEU A 33 -0.35 -0.27 -7.46
C LEU A 33 1.07 0.16 -7.11
N ALA A 34 1.77 0.81 -8.04
CA ALA A 34 3.13 1.27 -7.84
C ALA A 34 3.23 2.33 -6.73
N SER A 35 2.27 3.27 -6.67
CA SER A 35 2.22 4.30 -5.63
C SER A 35 1.92 3.71 -4.26
N THR A 36 1.03 2.72 -4.19
CA THR A 36 0.75 1.97 -2.95
C THR A 36 1.99 1.23 -2.47
N ALA A 37 2.70 0.54 -3.37
CA ALA A 37 3.95 -0.14 -3.05
C ALA A 37 5.05 0.83 -2.60
N ASN A 38 5.17 1.99 -3.26
CA ASN A 38 6.15 3.02 -2.91
C ASN A 38 5.90 3.57 -1.50
N TYR A 39 4.63 3.82 -1.15
CA TYR A 39 4.24 4.22 0.21
C TYR A 39 4.68 3.18 1.23
N LEU A 40 4.32 1.91 1.05
CA LEU A 40 4.67 0.85 2.01
C LEU A 40 6.18 0.69 2.15
N ARG A 41 6.92 0.75 1.03
CA ARG A 41 8.39 0.73 1.03
C ARG A 41 8.97 1.90 1.83
N ALA A 42 8.46 3.11 1.64
CA ALA A 42 8.94 4.30 2.36
C ALA A 42 8.74 4.20 3.88
N TYR A 43 7.71 3.48 4.33
CA TYR A 43 7.45 3.20 5.74
C TYR A 43 8.11 1.90 6.26
N GLY A 44 9.05 1.33 5.50
CA GLY A 44 9.90 0.24 5.96
C GLY A 44 9.40 -1.17 5.67
N TRP A 45 8.52 -1.34 4.67
CA TRP A 45 8.12 -2.68 4.21
C TRP A 45 9.33 -3.54 3.84
N LYS A 46 9.40 -4.75 4.41
CA LYS A 46 10.46 -5.73 4.15
C LYS A 46 9.97 -6.82 3.21
N ARG A 47 10.53 -6.87 1.99
CA ARG A 47 10.18 -7.90 1.00
C ARG A 47 10.37 -9.31 1.57
N GLY A 48 9.41 -10.20 1.30
CA GLY A 48 9.44 -11.59 1.77
C GLY A 48 9.17 -11.79 3.26
N LYS A 49 8.89 -10.74 4.03
CA LYS A 49 8.49 -10.86 5.45
C LYS A 49 6.98 -10.90 5.59
N GLY A 50 6.52 -11.57 6.65
CA GLY A 50 5.11 -11.71 6.96
C GLY A 50 4.44 -10.39 7.34
N TYR A 51 3.13 -10.32 7.11
CA TYR A 51 2.29 -9.14 7.26
C TYR A 51 1.05 -9.37 8.15
N GLY A 52 1.00 -10.46 8.92
CA GLY A 52 -0.01 -10.75 9.94
C GLY A 52 0.34 -10.24 11.34
N PRO A 53 -0.58 -10.30 12.32
CA PRO A 53 -0.34 -9.80 13.67
C PRO A 53 0.98 -10.32 14.26
N GLY A 54 1.82 -9.42 14.77
CA GLY A 54 3.15 -9.75 15.31
C GLY A 54 4.27 -9.89 14.27
N GLN A 55 3.95 -9.86 12.97
CA GLN A 55 4.93 -10.02 11.89
C GLN A 55 5.53 -8.67 11.44
N PRO A 56 6.72 -8.67 10.79
CA PRO A 56 7.49 -7.45 10.54
C PRO A 56 6.76 -6.37 9.74
N ASN A 57 5.89 -6.75 8.80
CA ASN A 57 5.22 -5.80 7.91
C ASN A 57 3.85 -5.33 8.43
N TYR A 58 3.29 -5.97 9.46
CA TYR A 58 2.01 -5.59 10.06
C TYR A 58 1.96 -4.12 10.56
N PRO A 59 3.00 -3.60 11.26
CA PRO A 59 2.98 -2.19 11.67
C PRO A 59 3.12 -1.21 10.50
N VAL A 60 3.63 -1.65 9.35
CA VAL A 60 3.77 -0.79 8.16
C VAL A 60 2.39 -0.50 7.57
N ILE A 61 1.49 -1.48 7.53
CA ILE A 61 0.10 -1.31 7.06
C ILE A 61 -0.64 -0.28 7.94
N LYS A 62 -0.34 -0.22 9.25
CA LYS A 62 -0.95 0.76 10.17
C LYS A 62 -0.61 2.21 9.84
N GLN A 63 0.44 2.47 9.06
CA GLN A 63 0.77 3.83 8.63
C GLN A 63 -0.30 4.38 7.68
N TRP A 64 -0.91 3.49 6.87
CA TRP A 64 -1.98 3.85 5.96
C TRP A 64 -3.27 4.23 6.70
N ASN A 65 -3.66 3.40 7.68
CA ASN A 65 -4.77 3.66 8.57
C ASN A 65 -4.51 2.99 9.92
N ARG A 66 -4.64 3.78 11.00
CA ARG A 66 -4.28 3.35 12.36
C ARG A 66 -5.32 2.44 13.02
N ALA A 67 -6.50 2.25 12.41
CA ALA A 67 -7.53 1.37 12.95
C ALA A 67 -7.07 -0.10 12.94
N SER A 68 -7.07 -0.74 14.11
CA SER A 68 -6.61 -2.13 14.26
C SER A 68 -7.47 -3.11 13.45
N VAL A 69 -8.78 -2.90 13.40
CA VAL A 69 -9.72 -3.70 12.59
C VAL A 69 -9.43 -3.60 11.10
N TYR A 70 -9.10 -2.40 10.61
CA TYR A 70 -8.77 -2.17 9.20
C TYR A 70 -7.52 -2.94 8.78
N VAL A 71 -6.46 -2.88 9.60
CA VAL A 71 -5.21 -3.59 9.33
C VAL A 71 -5.38 -5.11 9.41
N LYS A 72 -6.18 -5.60 10.36
CA LYS A 72 -6.53 -7.03 10.43
C LYS A 72 -7.25 -7.49 9.16
N THR A 73 -8.21 -6.71 8.66
CA THR A 73 -8.92 -7.02 7.43
C THR A 73 -7.99 -7.09 6.23
N ILE A 74 -7.11 -6.09 6.04
CA ILE A 74 -6.11 -6.12 4.95
C ILE A 74 -5.23 -7.37 5.06
N SER A 75 -4.72 -7.66 6.25
CA SER A 75 -3.88 -8.84 6.46
C SER A 75 -4.62 -10.14 6.15
N ARG A 76 -5.90 -10.25 6.52
CA ARG A 76 -6.67 -11.48 6.28
C ARG A 76 -7.01 -11.65 4.81
N MET A 77 -7.40 -10.58 4.12
CA MET A 77 -7.67 -10.61 2.68
C MET A 77 -6.40 -10.95 1.89
N ALA A 78 -5.25 -10.40 2.25
CA ALA A 78 -3.98 -10.73 1.61
C ALA A 78 -3.58 -12.21 1.82
N GLN A 79 -3.82 -12.78 3.01
CA GLN A 79 -3.61 -14.21 3.25
C GLN A 79 -4.50 -15.09 2.38
N MET A 80 -5.78 -14.73 2.22
CA MET A 80 -6.70 -15.46 1.35
C MET A 80 -6.24 -15.44 -0.11
N LEU A 81 -5.72 -14.31 -0.60
CA LEU A 81 -5.16 -14.19 -1.95
C LEU A 81 -3.87 -15.01 -2.12
N ASP A 82 -3.06 -15.14 -1.07
CA ASP A 82 -1.88 -16.01 -1.04
C ASP A 82 -2.23 -17.51 -0.90
N GLY A 83 -3.52 -17.86 -0.76
CA GLY A 83 -3.97 -19.25 -0.56
C GLY A 83 -3.73 -19.80 0.86
N ARG A 84 -3.75 -18.93 1.89
CA ARG A 84 -3.47 -19.26 3.30
C ARG A 84 -4.69 -19.13 4.23
#